data_AF-A0A2E5FH15-F1
#
_entry.id   AF-A0A2E5FH15-F1
#
_cell.length_a   1.000
_cell.length_b   1.000
_cell.length_c   1.000
_cell.angle_alpha   90.00
_cell.angle_beta   90.00
_cell.angle_gamma   90.00
#
_symmetry.space_group_name_H-M   'P 1'
#
loop_
_entity.id
_entity.type
_entity.pdbx_description
1 polymer ?
#
loop_
_entity_poly.entity_id
_entity_poly.type
_entity_poly.pdbx_seq_one_letter_code
_entity_poly.pdbx_strand_id
1 'polypeptide(L)'
;MKFLLAISLALILNPTQEEENRALSIAESFRCPTCKFVSIADSDTPISNEIYEVILDMVLEGKTDSEIRDYLIERYGDWIVFEPPKKGIHQIVWYLPFVFCVGGFFFLRKLSKNKAK
;
A
#
# COMPACT_ATOMS: atom_id res chain seq x y z
N MET A 1 38.59 -25.99 -4.14
CA MET A 1 37.47 -26.19 -3.19
C MET A 1 36.88 -24.88 -2.63
N LYS A 2 37.68 -23.90 -2.16
CA LYS A 2 37.15 -22.63 -1.61
C LYS A 2 36.40 -21.74 -2.63
N PHE A 3 36.80 -21.76 -3.91
CA PHE A 3 36.15 -20.98 -4.98
C PHE A 3 34.72 -21.45 -5.31
N LEU A 4 34.43 -22.75 -5.23
CA LEU A 4 33.09 -23.30 -5.50
C LEU A 4 32.09 -22.94 -4.39
N LEU A 5 32.55 -22.90 -3.13
CA LEU A 5 31.76 -22.48 -1.97
C LEU A 5 31.45 -20.97 -1.99
N ALA A 6 32.37 -20.14 -2.48
CA ALA A 6 32.15 -18.70 -2.62
C ALA A 6 31.12 -18.38 -3.71
N ILE A 7 31.14 -19.11 -4.82
CA ILE A 7 30.18 -18.94 -5.92
C ILE A 7 28.77 -19.39 -5.49
N SER A 8 28.64 -20.52 -4.78
CA SER A 8 27.33 -20.96 -4.28
C SER A 8 26.74 -19.99 -3.25
N LEU A 9 27.57 -19.33 -2.43
CA LEU A 9 27.11 -18.35 -1.44
C LEU A 9 26.69 -17.02 -2.09
N ALA A 10 27.39 -16.59 -3.13
CA ALA A 10 27.05 -15.36 -3.87
C ALA A 10 25.71 -15.47 -4.62
N LEU A 11 25.38 -16.65 -5.14
CA LEU A 11 24.08 -16.92 -5.78
C LEU A 11 22.89 -16.89 -4.80
N ILE A 12 23.13 -17.03 -3.50
CA ILE A 12 22.10 -16.96 -2.45
C ILE A 12 21.91 -15.53 -1.93
N LEU A 13 22.93 -14.68 -2.08
CA LEU A 13 22.94 -13.32 -1.52
C LEU A 13 22.48 -12.24 -2.51
N ASN A 14 22.42 -12.55 -3.80
CA ASN A 14 21.93 -11.59 -4.79
C ASN A 14 20.41 -11.74 -4.94
N PRO A 15 19.64 -10.64 -4.89
CA PRO A 15 18.23 -10.69 -5.20
C PRO A 15 18.04 -11.30 -6.60
N THR A 16 17.06 -12.20 -6.69
CA THR A 16 16.62 -12.76 -7.96
C THR A 16 15.81 -11.71 -8.73
N GLN A 17 15.73 -11.87 -10.05
CA GLN A 17 14.92 -10.97 -10.87
C GLN A 17 13.44 -10.95 -10.43
N GLU A 18 12.91 -12.06 -9.91
CA GLU A 18 11.55 -12.11 -9.37
C GLU A 18 11.39 -11.26 -8.10
N GLU A 19 12.37 -11.30 -7.20
CA GLU A 19 12.34 -10.50 -5.96
C GLU A 19 12.46 -9.00 -6.26
N GLU A 20 13.31 -8.61 -7.20
CA GLU A 20 13.41 -7.21 -7.66
C GLU A 20 12.10 -6.74 -8.31
N ASN A 21 11.53 -7.54 -9.21
CA ASN A 21 10.25 -7.21 -9.85
C ASN A 21 9.11 -7.10 -8.83
N ARG A 22 9.10 -7.98 -7.82
CA ARG A 22 8.14 -7.92 -6.73
C ARG A 22 8.34 -6.64 -5.91
N ALA A 23 9.55 -6.32 -5.50
CA ALA A 23 9.86 -5.08 -4.78
C ALA A 23 9.43 -3.84 -5.57
N LEU A 24 9.68 -3.81 -6.89
CA LEU A 24 9.22 -2.75 -7.79
C LEU A 24 7.69 -2.62 -7.80
N SER A 25 6.96 -3.72 -8.02
CA SER A 25 5.49 -3.70 -8.01
C SER A 25 4.89 -3.23 -6.68
N ILE A 26 5.55 -3.58 -5.57
CA ILE A 26 5.18 -3.11 -4.24
C ILE A 26 5.42 -1.60 -4.19
N ALA A 27 6.61 -1.11 -4.55
CA ALA A 27 6.97 0.31 -4.53
C ALA A 27 6.08 1.20 -5.41
N GLU A 28 5.58 0.70 -6.55
CA GLU A 28 4.59 1.40 -7.38
C GLU A 28 3.26 1.65 -6.64
N SER A 29 2.92 0.79 -5.68
CA SER A 29 1.68 0.89 -4.89
C SER A 29 1.77 1.93 -3.75
N PHE A 30 2.94 2.55 -3.55
CA PHE A 30 3.18 3.57 -2.53
C PHE A 30 3.57 4.90 -3.17
N ARG A 31 3.14 5.99 -2.54
CA ARG A 31 3.51 7.37 -2.87
C ARG A 31 4.84 7.73 -2.21
N CYS A 32 5.65 8.51 -2.89
CA CYS A 32 6.83 9.11 -2.25
C CYS A 32 6.41 10.17 -1.22
N PRO A 33 6.88 10.08 0.04
CA PRO A 33 6.49 11.00 1.11
C PRO A 33 6.76 12.49 0.82
N THR A 34 7.84 12.77 0.10
CA THR A 34 8.32 14.14 -0.14
C THR A 34 8.06 14.62 -1.56
N CYS A 35 7.49 13.79 -2.42
CA CYS A 35 7.33 14.07 -3.84
C CYS A 35 5.91 14.51 -4.18
N LYS A 36 5.74 15.23 -5.30
CA LYS A 36 4.43 15.63 -5.81
C LYS A 36 3.84 14.51 -6.67
N PHE A 37 2.85 13.78 -6.14
CA PHE A 37 1.96 12.88 -6.89
C PHE A 37 2.65 11.76 -7.71
N VAL A 38 3.82 11.27 -7.27
CA VAL A 38 4.55 10.17 -7.93
C VAL A 38 4.78 9.00 -6.97
N SER A 39 4.97 7.80 -7.52
CA SER A 39 5.23 6.59 -6.74
C SER A 39 6.66 6.56 -6.19
N ILE A 40 6.94 5.62 -5.29
CA ILE A 40 8.31 5.36 -4.80
C ILE A 40 9.18 4.78 -5.91
N ALA A 41 8.60 3.97 -6.80
CA ALA A 41 9.33 3.39 -7.93
C ALA A 41 9.74 4.46 -8.97
N ASP A 42 8.91 5.49 -9.17
CA ASP A 42 9.13 6.51 -10.21
C ASP A 42 9.96 7.72 -9.75
N SER A 43 10.16 7.90 -8.43
CA SER A 43 10.79 9.12 -7.90
C SER A 43 12.26 8.94 -7.55
N ASP A 44 13.11 9.79 -8.12
CA ASP A 44 14.56 9.81 -7.83
C ASP A 44 14.87 10.76 -6.67
N THR A 45 14.43 10.38 -5.46
CA THR A 45 14.76 11.12 -4.24
C THR A 45 15.48 10.21 -3.25
N PRO A 46 16.39 10.76 -2.40
CA PRO A 46 17.11 9.95 -1.44
C PRO A 46 16.19 9.12 -0.53
N ILE A 47 15.05 9.69 -0.13
CA ILE A 47 14.06 8.99 0.70
C ILE A 47 13.35 7.87 -0.06
N SER A 48 13.11 8.04 -1.37
CA SER A 48 12.48 7.01 -2.19
C SER A 48 13.39 5.80 -2.34
N ASN A 49 14.68 6.04 -2.56
CA ASN A 49 15.69 4.99 -2.67
C ASN A 49 15.85 4.24 -1.35
N GLU A 50 15.90 4.96 -0.22
CA GLU A 50 15.94 4.35 1.12
C GLU A 50 14.70 3.46 1.37
N ILE A 51 13.49 3.92 1.04
CA ILE A 51 12.27 3.12 1.21
C ILE A 51 12.28 1.91 0.27
N TYR A 52 12.75 2.07 -0.97
CA TYR A 52 12.86 0.98 -1.92
C TYR A 52 13.83 -0.12 -1.43
N GLU A 53 14.99 0.26 -0.90
CA GLU A 53 15.95 -0.67 -0.30
C GLU A 53 15.30 -1.44 0.87
N VAL A 54 14.55 -0.75 1.73
CA VAL A 54 13.81 -1.39 2.82
C VAL A 54 12.75 -2.36 2.31
N ILE A 55 12.03 -2.02 1.24
CA ILE A 55 11.06 -2.93 0.60
C ILE A 55 11.78 -4.16 0.06
N LEU A 56 12.92 -3.99 -0.62
CA LEU A 56 13.70 -5.08 -1.18
C LEU A 56 14.22 -6.01 -0.08
N ASP A 57 14.76 -5.47 1.01
CA ASP A 57 15.20 -6.25 2.16
C ASP A 57 14.06 -7.09 2.75
N MET A 58 12.88 -6.50 2.93
CA MET A 58 11.72 -7.24 3.43
C MET A 58 11.23 -8.33 2.46
N VAL A 59 11.34 -8.10 1.14
CA VAL A 59 11.05 -9.13 0.14
C VAL A 59 12.03 -10.30 0.25
N LEU A 60 13.32 -10.01 0.43
CA LEU A 60 14.38 -11.01 0.63
C LEU A 60 14.24 -11.76 1.96
N GLU A 61 13.71 -11.10 2.99
CA GLU A 61 13.32 -11.75 4.25
C GLU A 61 12.10 -12.68 4.11
N GLY A 62 11.46 -12.72 2.93
CA GLY A 62 10.28 -13.55 2.67
C GLY A 62 8.99 -12.99 3.26
N LYS A 63 8.94 -11.70 3.59
CA LYS A 63 7.72 -11.04 4.08
C LYS A 63 6.64 -11.04 3.00
N THR A 64 5.39 -11.06 3.43
CA THR A 64 4.21 -10.92 2.56
C THR A 64 3.96 -9.45 2.23
N ASP A 65 3.24 -9.18 1.14
CA ASP A 65 2.92 -7.81 0.71
C ASP A 65 2.09 -7.05 1.77
N SER A 66 1.27 -7.78 2.54
CA SER A 66 0.50 -7.19 3.65
C SER A 66 1.39 -6.76 4.80
N GLU A 67 2.41 -7.55 5.15
CA GLU A 67 3.36 -7.21 6.21
C GLU A 67 4.22 -6.01 5.81
N ILE A 68 4.69 -5.98 4.56
CA ILE A 68 5.44 -4.83 4.01
C ILE A 68 4.58 -3.58 4.03
N ARG A 69 3.31 -3.69 3.62
CA ARG A 69 2.35 -2.58 3.65
C ARG A 69 2.11 -2.08 5.07
N ASP A 70 1.80 -2.98 6.01
CA ASP A 70 1.51 -2.60 7.39
C ASP A 70 2.74 -1.93 8.03
N TYR A 71 3.95 -2.43 7.75
CA TYR A 71 5.21 -1.81 8.21
C TYR A 71 5.40 -0.39 7.67
N LEU A 72 5.19 -0.19 6.36
CA LEU A 72 5.32 1.14 5.75
C LEU A 72 4.25 2.12 6.26
N ILE A 73 3.01 1.65 6.47
CA ILE A 73 1.95 2.48 7.06
C ILE A 73 2.27 2.83 8.52
N GLU A 74 2.77 1.88 9.31
CA GLU A 74 3.12 2.13 10.71
C GLU A 74 4.24 3.17 10.84
N ARG A 75 5.22 3.14 9.93
CA ARG A 75 6.38 4.02 9.98
C ARG A 75 6.18 5.38 9.31
N TYR A 76 5.47 5.42 8.18
CA TYR A 76 5.30 6.64 7.38
C TYR A 76 3.87 7.20 7.43
N GLY A 77 2.88 6.42 7.88
CA GLY A 77 1.48 6.83 8.03
C GLY A 77 0.57 6.41 6.87
N ASP A 78 -0.74 6.52 7.05
CA ASP A 78 -1.77 6.08 6.09
C ASP A 78 -1.72 6.75 4.71
N TRP A 79 -1.03 7.89 4.58
CA TRP A 79 -0.99 8.69 3.36
C TRP A 79 0.04 8.18 2.32
N ILE A 80 0.97 7.32 2.76
CA ILE A 80 1.97 6.68 1.89
C ILE A 80 1.34 5.71 0.91
N VAL A 81 0.20 5.10 1.24
CA VAL A 81 -0.50 4.15 0.36
C VAL A 81 -1.51 4.87 -0.54
N PHE A 82 -1.60 4.44 -1.80
CA PHE A 82 -2.64 4.98 -2.70
C PHE A 82 -4.06 4.71 -2.18
N GLU A 83 -4.27 3.50 -1.63
CA GLU A 83 -5.51 3.07 -0.99
C GLU A 83 -5.40 3.17 0.54
N PRO A 84 -6.23 4.00 1.20
CA PRO A 84 -6.21 4.09 2.66
C PRO A 84 -6.70 2.77 3.28
N PRO A 85 -6.12 2.36 4.44
CA PRO A 85 -6.50 1.11 5.09
C PRO A 85 -7.98 1.13 5.51
N LYS A 86 -8.68 0.01 5.28
CA LYS A 86 -10.08 -0.18 5.72
C LYS A 86 -10.18 -0.50 7.22
N LYS A 87 -9.43 0.22 8.06
CA LYS A 87 -9.37 0.03 9.52
C LYS A 87 -9.68 1.36 10.23
N GLY A 88 -10.24 1.27 11.43
CA GLY A 88 -10.52 2.45 12.28
C GLY A 88 -11.51 3.46 11.68
N ILE A 89 -11.20 4.75 11.81
CA ILE A 89 -12.07 5.85 11.37
C ILE A 89 -12.37 5.82 9.87
N HIS A 90 -11.43 5.31 9.07
CA HIS A 90 -11.58 5.23 7.61
C HIS A 90 -12.79 4.38 7.21
N GLN A 91 -13.16 3.36 8.01
CA GLN A 91 -14.35 2.54 7.77
C GLN A 91 -15.65 3.38 7.69
N ILE A 92 -15.73 4.48 8.44
CA ILE A 92 -16.90 5.36 8.43
C ILE A 92 -17.08 5.98 7.05
N VAL A 93 -16.01 6.43 6.41
CA VAL A 93 -16.04 6.99 5.04
C VAL A 93 -16.53 5.94 4.04
N TRP A 94 -16.19 4.67 4.23
CA TRP A 94 -16.65 3.57 3.37
C TRP A 94 -18.15 3.23 3.60
N TYR A 95 -18.67 3.38 4.81
CA TYR A 95 -20.10 3.13 5.11
C TYR A 95 -21.01 4.33 4.83
N LEU A 96 -20.45 5.55 4.81
CA LEU A 96 -21.17 6.80 4.61
C LEU A 96 -22.10 6.78 3.37
N PRO A 97 -21.66 6.31 2.17
CA PRO A 97 -22.52 6.26 0.99
C PRO A 97 -23.77 5.41 1.21
N PHE A 98 -23.64 4.26 1.88
CA PHE A 98 -24.77 3.38 2.16
C PHE A 98 -25.75 4.02 3.14
N VAL A 99 -25.25 4.68 4.19
CA VAL A 99 -26.07 5.42 5.15
C VAL A 99 -26.86 6.53 4.47
N PHE A 100 -26.23 7.30 3.56
CA PHE A 100 -26.91 8.34 2.80
C PHE A 100 -27.94 7.78 1.82
N CYS A 101 -27.64 6.68 1.11
CA CYS A 101 -28.59 6.04 0.22
C CYS A 101 -29.84 5.55 0.97
N VAL A 102 -29.64 4.86 2.10
CA VAL A 102 -30.74 4.33 2.91
C VAL A 102 -31.53 5.48 3.54
N GLY A 103 -30.85 6.45 4.15
CA GLY A 103 -31.48 7.64 4.75
C GLY A 103 -32.27 8.45 3.73
N GLY A 104 -31.70 8.69 2.54
CA GLY A 104 -32.35 9.38 1.43
C GLY A 104 -33.59 8.65 0.94
N PHE A 105 -33.53 7.33 0.77
CA PHE A 105 -34.68 6.52 0.37
C PHE A 105 -35.84 6.62 1.36
N PHE A 106 -35.58 6.48 2.66
CA PHE A 106 -36.62 6.63 3.70
C PHE A 106 -37.19 8.05 3.76
N PHE A 107 -36.34 9.07 3.61
CA PHE A 107 -36.74 10.47 3.59
C PHE A 107 -37.70 10.76 2.42
N LEU A 108 -37.36 10.31 1.21
CA LEU A 108 -38.21 10.45 0.02
C LEU A 108 -39.56 9.73 0.17
N ARG A 109 -39.57 8.52 0.74
CA ARG A 109 -40.83 7.79 1.03
C ARG A 109 -41.72 8.54 2.01
N LYS A 110 -41.14 9.18 3.03
CA LYS A 110 -41.89 9.99 4.00
C LYS A 110 -42.51 11.22 3.33
N LEU A 111 -41.76 11.90 2.46
CA LEU A 111 -42.27 13.05 1.70
C LEU A 111 -43.38 12.67 0.72
N SER A 112 -43.25 11.55 0.02
CA SER A 112 -44.28 11.05 -0.90
C SER A 112 -45.59 10.75 -0.17
N LYS A 113 -45.54 10.15 1.02
CA LYS A 113 -46.73 9.90 1.85
C LYS A 113 -47.39 11.18 2.35
N ASN A 114 -46.60 12.21 2.69
CA ASN A 114 -47.14 13.50 3.14
C ASN A 114 -47.79 14.33 2.02
N LYS A 115 -47.43 14.10 0.75
CA LYS A 115 -48.07 14.77 -0.40
C LYS A 115 -49.40 14.12 -0.82
N ALA A 116 -49.59 12.85 -0.49
CA ALA A 116 -50.77 12.07 -0.87
C ALA A 116 -51.90 12.10 0.17
N LYS A 117 -51.68 12.80 1.29
CA LYS A 117 -52.66 13.07 2.34
C LYS A 117 -52.98 14.56 2.32
#